data_AF-A0A8T5LY61-F1
#
_entry.id   AF-A0A8T5LY61-F1
#
_cell.length_a   1.000
_cell.length_b   1.000
_cell.length_c   1.000
_cell.angle_alpha   90.00
_cell.angle_beta   90.00
_cell.angle_gamma   90.00
#
_symmetry.space_group_name_H-M   'P 1'
#
loop_
_entity.id
_entity.type
_entity.pdbx_description
1 polymer ?
#
loop_
_entity_poly.entity_id
_entity_poly.type
_entity_poly.pdbx_seq_one_letter_code
_entity_poly.pdbx_strand_id
1 'polypeptide(L)'
;MLFVNKKIIYVKMDYAPEETTYKGLAVQFMTSNPKNPSVVIAKGLGIPGKEFEWMFLLNQVGFNVTYAPYRGTWLSKGEFLSKNNNSSIVNDVSDLVRFSKERFGSEKIYLVGECFGASPALVTSSYFDEIKKVISVGGVIYTSNSKLIKKYLGDKRDKTLKVGMTLKKSMNQRGTWFNGYKGFDFDVWINMMYGKTELNPYRIIDKLEKKELLLMHATNDNMVTYERTIDFFKAIQNHLQNKQSSQNIQLKIMGNGGHRTSFGNEEKLYMLGFLTDKPCEDIIPTLKTGLEIVNNHSKIISRPEGESLRVPFYDLVVKQIEKFKKAGLLNNNPLELILNQIF
;
A
#
# COMPACT_ATOMS: atom_id res chain seq x y z
N MET A 1 22.47 36.44 22.49
CA MET A 1 21.01 36.21 22.66
C MET A 1 20.36 36.36 21.29
N LEU A 2 20.20 35.27 20.54
CA LEU A 2 19.65 35.28 19.17
C LEU A 2 18.13 35.07 19.27
N PHE A 3 17.36 36.15 19.12
CA PHE A 3 15.91 36.06 18.99
C PHE A 3 15.56 35.64 17.56
N VAL A 4 15.32 34.35 17.37
CA VAL A 4 14.69 33.85 16.14
C VAL A 4 13.22 34.24 16.20
N ASN A 5 12.84 35.16 15.33
CA ASN A 5 11.49 35.67 15.17
C ASN A 5 10.61 34.55 14.58
N LYS A 6 10.09 33.66 15.43
CA LYS A 6 9.12 32.61 15.05
C LYS A 6 7.78 33.29 14.76
N LYS A 7 7.62 33.76 13.52
CA LYS A 7 6.29 34.00 12.96
C LYS A 7 5.59 32.65 12.92
N ILE A 8 4.73 32.37 13.91
CA ILE A 8 3.84 31.21 13.89
C ILE A 8 2.83 31.49 12.77
N ILE A 9 3.14 31.03 11.58
CA ILE A 9 2.18 30.98 10.49
C ILE A 9 1.19 29.88 10.89
N TYR A 10 0.03 30.27 11.39
CA TYR A 10 -1.13 29.37 11.48
C TYR A 10 -1.58 29.07 10.05
N VAL A 11 -0.86 28.20 9.36
CA VAL A 11 -1.41 27.52 8.20
C VAL A 11 -2.49 26.61 8.78
N LYS A 12 -3.75 26.84 8.39
CA LYS A 12 -4.82 25.87 8.60
C LYS A 12 -4.38 24.61 7.84
N MET A 13 -3.70 23.70 8.54
CA MET A 13 -3.28 22.44 7.97
C MET A 13 -4.57 21.63 7.80
N ASP A 14 -5.11 21.62 6.59
CA ASP A 14 -6.14 20.66 6.22
C ASP A 14 -5.45 19.29 6.15
N TYR A 15 -5.49 18.57 7.26
CA TYR A 15 -4.94 17.21 7.39
C TYR A 15 -5.74 16.16 6.61
N ALA A 16 -6.88 16.56 6.04
CA ALA A 16 -7.74 15.69 5.27
C ALA A 16 -7.27 15.63 3.80
N PRO A 17 -7.08 14.43 3.23
CA PRO A 17 -6.88 14.30 1.80
C PRO A 17 -8.03 14.90 1.00
N GLU A 18 -7.70 15.53 -0.12
CA GLU A 18 -8.69 15.88 -1.15
C GLU A 18 -9.21 14.60 -1.81
N GLU A 19 -10.47 14.60 -2.27
CA GLU A 19 -11.09 13.47 -2.94
C GLU A 19 -11.60 13.84 -4.34
N THR A 20 -11.43 12.94 -5.30
CA THR A 20 -11.98 13.08 -6.66
C THR A 20 -12.26 11.70 -7.29
N THR A 21 -12.73 11.68 -8.53
CA THR A 21 -12.84 10.44 -9.32
C THR A 21 -11.99 10.52 -10.57
N TYR A 22 -11.23 9.46 -10.88
CA TYR A 22 -10.43 9.37 -12.10
C TYR A 22 -10.59 8.00 -12.73
N LYS A 23 -11.14 7.94 -13.95
CA LYS A 23 -11.38 6.68 -14.71
C LYS A 23 -12.03 5.56 -13.87
N GLY A 24 -12.99 5.95 -13.03
CA GLY A 24 -13.74 5.07 -12.15
C GLY A 24 -13.10 4.83 -10.77
N LEU A 25 -11.88 5.28 -10.52
CA LEU A 25 -11.22 5.20 -9.21
C LEU A 25 -11.67 6.35 -8.31
N ALA A 26 -11.95 6.08 -7.04
CA ALA A 26 -12.18 7.09 -6.00
C ALA A 26 -10.83 7.55 -5.44
N VAL A 27 -10.23 8.54 -6.08
CA VAL A 27 -8.87 9.00 -5.77
C VAL A 27 -8.88 9.92 -4.56
N GLN A 28 -7.95 9.67 -3.65
CA GLN A 28 -7.61 10.53 -2.53
C GLN A 28 -6.18 11.04 -2.72
N PHE A 29 -5.94 12.32 -2.45
CA PHE A 29 -4.62 12.89 -2.66
C PHE A 29 -4.29 14.02 -1.68
N MET A 30 -2.99 14.23 -1.46
CA MET A 30 -2.46 15.36 -0.70
C MET A 30 -1.43 16.10 -1.55
N THR A 31 -1.59 17.41 -1.61
CA THR A 31 -0.74 18.29 -2.42
C THR A 31 0.34 18.92 -1.54
N SER A 32 1.58 18.96 -2.01
CA SER A 32 2.66 19.77 -1.43
C SER A 32 3.01 20.90 -2.42
N ASN A 33 4.26 21.01 -2.86
CA ASN A 33 4.60 21.80 -4.03
C ASN A 33 4.44 20.92 -5.29
N PRO A 34 3.71 21.36 -6.34
CA PRO A 34 3.55 20.59 -7.58
C PRO A 34 4.87 20.13 -8.22
N LYS A 35 5.94 20.91 -8.07
CA LYS A 35 7.29 20.56 -8.56
C LYS A 35 7.98 19.45 -7.77
N ASN A 36 7.49 19.11 -6.58
CA ASN A 36 8.07 18.04 -5.78
C ASN A 36 7.71 16.67 -6.38
N PRO A 37 8.51 15.62 -6.09
CA PRO A 37 8.18 14.27 -6.51
C PRO A 37 6.80 13.84 -5.98
N SER A 38 6.15 12.98 -6.74
CA SER A 38 4.89 12.36 -6.33
C SER A 38 5.12 10.93 -5.83
N VAL A 39 4.37 10.52 -4.82
CA VAL A 39 4.29 9.15 -4.34
C VAL A 39 2.90 8.61 -4.61
N VAL A 40 2.82 7.50 -5.35
CA VAL A 40 1.57 6.75 -5.56
C VAL A 40 1.58 5.51 -4.68
N ILE A 41 0.54 5.37 -3.86
CA ILE A 41 0.37 4.25 -2.94
C ILE A 41 -0.52 3.19 -3.57
N ALA A 42 0.05 2.01 -3.80
CA ALA A 42 -0.68 0.78 -4.15
C ALA A 42 -0.94 -0.01 -2.85
N LYS A 43 -2.16 0.10 -2.32
CA LYS A 43 -2.54 -0.46 -1.03
C LYS A 43 -2.70 -1.99 -1.07
N GLY A 44 -2.56 -2.63 0.08
CA GLY A 44 -3.04 -3.99 0.31
C GLY A 44 -4.57 -4.15 0.21
N LEU A 45 -5.03 -5.37 0.47
CA LEU A 45 -6.46 -5.65 0.64
C LEU A 45 -6.89 -5.28 2.06
N GLY A 46 -8.11 -4.77 2.18
CA GLY A 46 -8.73 -4.37 3.44
C GLY A 46 -9.55 -3.10 3.29
N ILE A 47 -9.93 -2.53 4.44
CA ILE A 47 -10.65 -1.26 4.52
C ILE A 47 -9.64 -0.11 4.44
N PRO A 48 -9.91 0.96 3.67
CA PRO A 48 -9.14 2.19 3.71
C PRO A 48 -9.11 2.76 5.13
N GLY A 49 -7.94 3.23 5.58
CA GLY A 49 -7.77 3.80 6.92
C GLY A 49 -6.32 4.17 7.24
N LYS A 50 -5.41 3.19 7.29
CA LYS A 50 -3.97 3.42 7.60
C LYS A 50 -3.26 4.28 6.55
N GLU A 51 -3.83 4.41 5.35
CA GLU A 51 -3.26 5.22 4.28
C GLU A 51 -3.20 6.70 4.66
N PHE A 52 -4.12 7.19 5.49
CA PHE A 52 -4.12 8.61 5.88
C PHE A 52 -2.88 8.98 6.69
N GLU A 53 -2.43 8.09 7.57
CA GLU A 53 -1.15 8.27 8.27
C GLU A 53 -0.01 8.40 7.25
N TRP A 54 0.07 7.47 6.31
CA TRP A 54 1.12 7.47 5.30
C TRP A 54 1.08 8.67 4.37
N MET A 55 -0.11 9.01 3.86
CA MET A 55 -0.31 10.18 3.01
C MET A 55 0.12 11.45 3.73
N PHE A 56 -0.25 11.60 5.00
CA PHE A 56 0.15 12.75 5.79
C PHE A 56 1.66 12.80 6.00
N LEU A 57 2.29 11.72 6.47
CA LEU A 57 3.73 11.69 6.75
C LEU A 57 4.57 11.92 5.49
N LEU A 58 4.18 11.33 4.36
CA LEU A 58 4.82 11.56 3.06
C LEU A 58 4.64 13.02 2.59
N ASN A 59 3.48 13.60 2.82
CA ASN A 59 3.24 15.00 2.49
C ASN A 59 4.06 15.96 3.36
N GLN A 60 4.25 15.65 4.65
CA GLN A 60 5.09 16.45 5.56
C GLN A 60 6.57 16.49 5.13
N VAL A 61 7.08 15.43 4.51
CA VAL A 61 8.44 15.44 3.94
C VAL A 61 8.50 16.05 2.53
N GLY A 62 7.38 16.58 2.03
CA GLY A 62 7.30 17.36 0.81
C GLY A 62 6.78 16.60 -0.41
N PHE A 63 6.31 15.35 -0.31
CA PHE A 63 5.76 14.66 -1.48
C PHE A 63 4.32 15.09 -1.79
N ASN A 64 3.98 15.13 -3.08
CA ASN A 64 2.58 14.98 -3.47
C ASN A 64 2.23 13.50 -3.30
N VAL A 65 1.04 13.19 -2.78
CA VAL A 65 0.68 11.79 -2.48
C VAL A 65 -0.66 11.44 -3.11
N THR A 66 -0.72 10.32 -3.80
CA THR A 66 -1.94 9.80 -4.44
C THR A 66 -2.22 8.38 -3.99
N TYR A 67 -3.48 8.12 -3.70
CA TYR A 67 -4.00 6.80 -3.33
C TYR A 67 -5.39 6.62 -3.93
N ALA A 68 -5.76 5.40 -4.30
CA ALA A 68 -7.15 5.04 -4.48
C ALA A 68 -7.36 3.55 -4.17
N PRO A 69 -8.57 3.16 -3.70
CA PRO A 69 -8.96 1.76 -3.72
C PRO A 69 -9.05 1.27 -5.17
N TYR A 70 -8.69 0.01 -5.41
CA TYR A 70 -8.78 -0.65 -6.72
C TYR A 70 -10.20 -0.61 -7.29
N ARG A 71 -10.35 -0.72 -8.61
CA ARG A 71 -11.67 -0.86 -9.25
C ARG A 71 -12.45 -2.01 -8.65
N GLY A 72 -13.75 -1.78 -8.54
CA GLY A 72 -14.68 -2.69 -7.87
C GLY A 72 -14.45 -2.79 -6.36
N THR A 73 -13.55 -1.98 -5.78
CA THR A 73 -13.38 -1.91 -4.34
C THR A 73 -13.84 -0.58 -3.75
N TRP A 74 -14.54 -0.66 -2.61
CA TRP A 74 -15.02 0.52 -1.88
C TRP A 74 -15.81 1.48 -2.78
N LEU A 75 -15.43 2.75 -2.80
CA LEU A 75 -16.06 3.79 -3.61
C LEU A 75 -15.59 3.78 -5.07
N SER A 76 -14.57 3.00 -5.42
CA SER A 76 -14.15 2.83 -6.82
C SER A 76 -15.17 1.96 -7.57
N LYS A 77 -15.53 2.42 -8.76
CA LYS A 77 -16.46 1.74 -9.67
C LYS A 77 -15.79 0.54 -10.35
N GLY A 78 -16.59 -0.29 -11.02
CA GLY A 78 -16.12 -1.45 -11.77
C GLY A 78 -16.13 -2.75 -10.96
N GLU A 79 -15.27 -3.68 -11.36
CA GLU A 79 -15.17 -5.03 -10.78
C GLU A 79 -13.72 -5.36 -10.42
N PHE A 80 -13.53 -5.93 -9.23
CA PHE A 80 -12.27 -6.37 -8.68
C PHE A 80 -12.03 -7.84 -9.05
N LEU A 81 -10.94 -8.14 -9.77
CA LEU A 81 -10.54 -9.50 -10.15
C LEU A 81 -11.66 -10.32 -10.82
N SER A 82 -12.40 -9.70 -11.75
CA SER A 82 -13.44 -10.38 -12.53
C SER A 82 -12.88 -11.05 -13.79
N LYS A 83 -13.47 -12.18 -14.19
CA LYS A 83 -13.16 -12.88 -15.45
C LYS A 83 -13.49 -12.05 -16.69
N ASN A 84 -14.51 -11.20 -16.60
CA ASN A 84 -15.06 -10.45 -17.72
C ASN A 84 -14.42 -9.07 -17.87
N ASN A 85 -13.49 -8.70 -16.98
CA ASN A 85 -12.99 -7.34 -16.92
C ASN A 85 -11.71 -7.19 -17.76
N ASN A 86 -11.77 -6.26 -18.72
CA ASN A 86 -10.61 -5.84 -19.51
C ASN A 86 -9.62 -4.97 -18.70
N SER A 87 -9.99 -4.54 -17.48
CA SER A 87 -9.12 -3.74 -16.61
C SER A 87 -8.39 -4.58 -15.57
N SER A 88 -7.06 -4.48 -15.58
CA SER A 88 -6.18 -5.07 -14.59
C SER A 88 -6.00 -4.19 -13.35
N ILE A 89 -5.66 -4.80 -12.21
CA ILE A 89 -5.11 -4.09 -11.03
C ILE A 89 -3.87 -3.26 -11.41
N VAL A 90 -3.08 -3.72 -12.38
CA VAL A 90 -1.96 -2.94 -12.94
C VAL A 90 -2.47 -1.68 -13.65
N ASN A 91 -3.60 -1.74 -14.34
CA ASN A 91 -4.22 -0.57 -14.98
C ASN A 91 -4.70 0.43 -13.94
N ASP A 92 -5.20 -0.03 -12.79
CA ASP A 92 -5.61 0.86 -11.71
C ASP A 92 -4.42 1.66 -11.17
N VAL A 93 -3.31 0.99 -10.83
CA VAL A 93 -2.10 1.70 -10.37
C VAL A 93 -1.52 2.59 -11.48
N SER A 94 -1.55 2.12 -12.74
CA SER A 94 -1.13 2.93 -13.90
C SER A 94 -1.96 4.20 -14.07
N ASP A 95 -3.28 4.11 -13.83
CA ASP A 95 -4.16 5.28 -13.88
C ASP A 95 -3.92 6.24 -12.72
N LEU A 96 -3.51 5.75 -11.54
CA LEU A 96 -3.07 6.63 -10.44
C LEU A 96 -1.75 7.33 -10.75
N VAL A 97 -0.81 6.66 -11.42
CA VAL A 97 0.42 7.29 -11.92
C VAL A 97 0.10 8.42 -12.89
N ARG A 98 -0.80 8.17 -13.87
CA ARG A 98 -1.24 9.18 -14.83
C ARG A 98 -1.96 10.33 -14.15
N PHE A 99 -2.89 10.05 -13.23
CA PHE A 99 -3.56 11.06 -12.42
C PHE A 99 -2.55 11.93 -11.68
N SER A 100 -1.57 11.33 -11.00
CA SER A 100 -0.55 12.04 -10.24
C SER A 100 0.27 12.96 -11.14
N LYS A 101 0.67 12.48 -12.32
CA LYS A 101 1.39 13.27 -13.33
C LYS A 101 0.55 14.44 -13.86
N GLU A 102 -0.70 14.19 -14.24
CA GLU A 102 -1.63 15.20 -14.77
C GLU A 102 -1.99 16.25 -13.72
N ARG A 103 -2.22 15.82 -12.46
CA ARG A 103 -2.67 16.68 -11.38
C ARG A 103 -1.56 17.59 -10.84
N PHE A 104 -0.34 17.06 -10.70
CA PHE A 104 0.76 17.76 -10.04
C PHE A 104 1.85 18.23 -11.02
N GLY A 105 1.89 17.72 -12.25
CA GLY A 105 2.98 18.00 -13.19
C GLY A 105 4.32 17.41 -12.73
N SER A 106 4.31 16.41 -11.83
CA SER A 106 5.54 15.84 -11.28
C SER A 106 6.29 15.01 -12.33
N GLU A 107 7.55 15.35 -12.57
CA GLU A 107 8.45 14.58 -13.45
C GLU A 107 9.01 13.31 -12.77
N LYS A 108 9.02 13.30 -11.43
CA LYS A 108 9.50 12.18 -10.62
C LYS A 108 8.33 11.54 -9.88
N ILE A 109 8.10 10.25 -10.14
CA ILE A 109 7.06 9.47 -9.47
C ILE A 109 7.71 8.29 -8.76
N TYR A 110 7.28 8.04 -7.54
CA TYR A 110 7.68 6.87 -6.75
C TYR A 110 6.46 6.01 -6.46
N LEU A 111 6.65 4.70 -6.41
CA LEU A 111 5.60 3.75 -6.05
C LEU A 111 5.88 3.14 -4.69
N VAL A 112 4.85 3.09 -3.84
CA VAL A 112 4.89 2.35 -2.57
C VAL A 112 3.77 1.32 -2.61
N GLY A 113 4.13 0.04 -2.60
CA GLY A 113 3.21 -1.09 -2.60
C GLY A 113 3.23 -1.83 -1.27
N GLU A 114 2.07 -1.98 -0.64
CA GLU A 114 1.91 -2.71 0.61
C GLU A 114 1.12 -4.01 0.40
N CYS A 115 1.54 -5.13 1.00
CA CYS A 115 0.80 -6.39 0.93
C CYS A 115 0.49 -6.77 -0.52
N PHE A 116 -0.80 -6.87 -0.87
CA PHE A 116 -1.28 -7.14 -2.22
C PHE A 116 -0.80 -6.12 -3.23
N GLY A 117 -0.66 -4.85 -2.83
CA GLY A 117 -0.24 -3.75 -3.68
C GLY A 117 1.24 -3.74 -4.08
N ALA A 118 2.07 -4.58 -3.45
CA ALA A 118 3.48 -4.71 -3.82
C ALA A 118 3.69 -5.23 -5.25
N SER A 119 3.03 -6.32 -5.63
CA SER A 119 3.12 -6.88 -6.98
C SER A 119 2.63 -5.91 -8.08
N PRO A 120 1.44 -5.29 -7.99
CA PRO A 120 1.02 -4.32 -8.99
C PRO A 120 1.91 -3.08 -8.99
N ALA A 121 2.46 -2.62 -7.86
CA ALA A 121 3.45 -1.53 -7.87
C ALA A 121 4.71 -1.91 -8.67
N LEU A 122 5.30 -3.08 -8.38
CA LEU A 122 6.48 -3.59 -9.09
C LEU A 122 6.21 -3.72 -10.60
N VAL A 123 5.10 -4.37 -10.97
CA VAL A 123 4.75 -4.58 -12.38
C VAL A 123 4.43 -3.25 -13.07
N THR A 124 3.68 -2.35 -12.41
CA THR A 124 3.34 -1.03 -12.96
C THR A 124 4.59 -0.20 -13.24
N SER A 125 5.62 -0.28 -12.38
CA SER A 125 6.87 0.45 -12.57
C SER A 125 7.54 0.17 -13.92
N SER A 126 7.29 -1.00 -14.50
CA SER A 126 7.87 -1.43 -15.77
C SER A 126 7.26 -0.76 -17.02
N TYR A 127 6.14 -0.04 -16.87
CA TYR A 127 5.48 0.68 -17.97
C TYR A 127 5.77 2.17 -18.01
N PHE A 128 6.43 2.72 -16.98
CA PHE A 128 6.62 4.16 -16.83
C PHE A 128 8.08 4.47 -16.52
N ASP A 129 8.75 5.20 -17.40
CA ASP A 129 10.16 5.57 -17.24
C ASP A 129 10.35 6.64 -16.15
N GLU A 130 9.34 7.46 -15.89
CA GLU A 130 9.33 8.45 -14.80
C GLU A 130 9.32 7.83 -13.40
N ILE A 131 8.97 6.54 -13.29
CA ILE A 131 9.00 5.82 -12.03
C ILE A 131 10.43 5.38 -11.74
N LYS A 132 11.08 6.02 -10.75
CA LYS A 132 12.49 5.74 -10.42
C LYS A 132 12.66 4.84 -9.21
N LYS A 133 11.79 4.99 -8.21
CA LYS A 133 11.84 4.27 -6.95
C LYS A 133 10.57 3.45 -6.74
N VAL A 134 10.74 2.22 -6.31
CA VAL A 134 9.63 1.32 -5.95
C VAL A 134 9.92 0.68 -4.61
N ILE A 135 8.94 0.73 -3.72
CA ILE A 135 9.01 0.14 -2.38
C ILE A 135 7.96 -0.95 -2.28
N SER A 136 8.34 -2.11 -1.77
CA SER A 136 7.45 -3.22 -1.46
C SER A 136 7.52 -3.52 0.04
N VAL A 137 6.42 -3.34 0.76
CA VAL A 137 6.31 -3.59 2.20
C VAL A 137 5.38 -4.77 2.47
N GLY A 138 5.88 -5.83 3.11
CA GLY A 138 5.07 -7.04 3.42
C GLY A 138 4.46 -7.68 2.17
N GLY A 139 5.14 -7.54 1.03
CA GLY A 139 4.54 -7.71 -0.28
C GLY A 139 4.16 -9.15 -0.64
N VAL A 140 2.97 -9.33 -1.21
CA VAL A 140 2.58 -10.58 -1.86
C VAL A 140 3.24 -10.64 -3.23
N ILE A 141 4.41 -11.25 -3.31
CA ILE A 141 5.14 -11.43 -4.57
C ILE A 141 4.72 -12.75 -5.22
N TYR A 142 4.07 -12.65 -6.38
CA TYR A 142 3.59 -13.82 -7.12
C TYR A 142 4.73 -14.46 -7.94
N THR A 143 4.66 -15.77 -8.15
CA THR A 143 5.63 -16.50 -8.97
C THR A 143 4.95 -17.70 -9.63
N SER A 144 5.43 -18.08 -10.82
CA SER A 144 5.02 -19.29 -11.54
C SER A 144 5.98 -20.46 -11.31
N ASN A 145 7.05 -20.27 -10.54
CA ASN A 145 8.00 -21.33 -10.23
C ASN A 145 7.37 -22.34 -9.26
N SER A 146 7.14 -23.57 -9.73
CA SER A 146 6.46 -24.62 -8.96
C SER A 146 7.15 -24.97 -7.63
N LYS A 147 8.49 -24.91 -7.56
CA LYS A 147 9.24 -25.15 -6.31
C LYS A 147 8.98 -24.04 -5.29
N LEU A 148 9.00 -22.78 -5.74
CA LEU A 148 8.70 -21.63 -4.88
C LEU A 148 7.23 -21.61 -4.45
N ILE A 149 6.30 -21.90 -5.36
CA ILE A 149 4.88 -22.08 -5.03
C ILE A 149 4.72 -23.16 -3.96
N LYS A 150 5.34 -24.33 -4.14
CA LYS A 150 5.31 -25.40 -3.14
C LYS A 150 5.95 -24.97 -1.82
N LYS A 151 7.02 -24.16 -1.83
CA LYS A 151 7.65 -23.60 -0.62
C LYS A 151 6.70 -22.67 0.13
N TYR A 152 6.09 -21.70 -0.57
CA TYR A 152 5.26 -20.67 0.06
C TYR A 152 3.89 -21.19 0.48
N LEU A 153 3.32 -22.08 -0.34
CA LEU A 153 1.98 -22.61 -0.13
C LEU A 153 2.03 -23.97 0.57
N GLY A 154 3.13 -24.71 0.59
CA GLY A 154 3.26 -26.03 1.23
C GLY A 154 2.12 -27.00 0.87
N ASP A 155 1.78 -27.88 1.83
CA ASP A 155 0.44 -28.48 1.97
C ASP A 155 -0.58 -27.49 2.55
N LYS A 156 -0.13 -26.29 2.94
CA LYS A 156 -0.96 -25.12 3.28
C LYS A 156 -1.68 -24.52 2.06
N ARG A 157 -1.76 -25.23 0.92
CA ARG A 157 -2.74 -24.98 -0.15
C ARG A 157 -4.11 -24.74 0.45
N ASP A 158 -4.43 -25.50 1.48
CA ASP A 158 -5.64 -25.40 2.26
C ASP A 158 -5.79 -24.04 2.99
N LYS A 159 -4.72 -23.39 3.46
CA LYS A 159 -4.78 -22.04 4.06
C LYS A 159 -4.94 -20.93 3.03
N THR A 160 -4.28 -20.99 1.87
CA THR A 160 -4.46 -19.99 0.81
C THR A 160 -5.80 -20.14 0.10
N LEU A 161 -6.24 -21.39 -0.09
CA LEU A 161 -7.61 -21.70 -0.44
C LEU A 161 -8.55 -21.20 0.65
N LYS A 162 -8.26 -21.39 1.94
CA LYS A 162 -9.06 -20.81 3.04
C LYS A 162 -9.07 -19.28 3.00
N VAL A 163 -7.98 -18.58 2.71
CA VAL A 163 -8.00 -17.10 2.59
C VAL A 163 -8.86 -16.70 1.40
N GLY A 164 -8.65 -17.29 0.22
CA GLY A 164 -9.50 -17.00 -0.94
C GLY A 164 -10.95 -17.42 -0.72
N MET A 165 -11.22 -18.50 0.01
CA MET A 165 -12.55 -18.99 0.37
C MET A 165 -13.17 -18.12 1.46
N THR A 166 -12.39 -17.59 2.40
CA THR A 166 -12.82 -16.65 3.42
C THR A 166 -13.14 -15.32 2.76
N LEU A 167 -12.30 -14.83 1.84
CA LEU A 167 -12.59 -13.69 0.99
C LEU A 167 -13.87 -13.94 0.20
N LYS A 168 -13.96 -15.05 -0.54
CA LYS A 168 -15.15 -15.46 -1.28
C LYS A 168 -16.38 -15.58 -0.37
N LYS A 169 -16.27 -16.13 0.84
CA LYS A 169 -17.38 -16.25 1.80
C LYS A 169 -17.79 -14.89 2.35
N SER A 170 -16.83 -14.03 2.72
CA SER A 170 -17.08 -12.65 3.15
C SER A 170 -17.65 -11.78 2.03
N MET A 171 -17.40 -12.13 0.76
CA MET A 171 -17.86 -11.41 -0.42
C MET A 171 -19.19 -11.98 -0.98
N ASN A 172 -19.45 -13.28 -0.85
CA ASN A 172 -20.63 -13.96 -1.40
C ASN A 172 -21.76 -14.18 -0.39
N GLN A 173 -21.49 -14.18 0.92
CA GLN A 173 -22.57 -14.13 1.90
C GLN A 173 -23.11 -12.70 1.94
N ARG A 174 -24.37 -12.52 1.54
CA ARG A 174 -25.15 -11.27 1.63
C ARG A 174 -25.32 -10.73 3.07
N GLY A 175 -24.34 -10.88 3.97
CA GLY A 175 -24.56 -10.64 5.39
C GLY A 175 -23.35 -10.62 6.33
N THR A 176 -22.11 -10.82 5.89
CA THR A 176 -20.95 -10.59 6.78
C THR A 176 -20.18 -9.35 6.31
N TRP A 177 -20.74 -8.18 6.62
CA TRP A 177 -20.16 -6.82 6.57
C TRP A 177 -19.55 -6.24 5.28
N PHE A 178 -19.24 -7.04 4.25
CA PHE A 178 -18.31 -6.65 3.19
C PHE A 178 -18.94 -6.72 1.78
N ASN A 179 -19.51 -5.61 1.31
CA ASN A 179 -19.89 -5.47 -0.10
C ASN A 179 -18.84 -4.69 -0.91
N GLY A 180 -17.68 -4.44 -0.30
CA GLY A 180 -16.63 -3.58 -0.82
C GLY A 180 -15.73 -4.20 -1.88
N TYR A 181 -16.00 -5.41 -2.41
CA TYR A 181 -15.20 -6.10 -3.44
C TYR A 181 -16.12 -6.75 -4.47
N LYS A 182 -16.54 -5.98 -5.47
CA LYS A 182 -17.53 -6.35 -6.49
C LYS A 182 -16.87 -7.18 -7.59
N GLY A 183 -17.54 -8.22 -8.07
CA GLY A 183 -17.07 -9.01 -9.22
C GLY A 183 -15.87 -9.94 -8.94
N PHE A 184 -15.56 -10.21 -7.66
CA PHE A 184 -14.47 -11.11 -7.30
C PHE A 184 -14.67 -12.51 -7.89
N ASP A 185 -13.72 -12.95 -8.71
CA ASP A 185 -13.68 -14.31 -9.23
C ASP A 185 -12.56 -15.13 -8.56
N PHE A 186 -12.95 -16.27 -8.01
CA PHE A 186 -12.04 -17.13 -7.26
C PHE A 186 -11.01 -17.82 -8.16
N ASP A 187 -11.33 -18.14 -9.41
CA ASP A 187 -10.37 -18.77 -10.32
C ASP A 187 -9.33 -17.76 -10.79
N VAL A 188 -9.73 -16.50 -11.00
CA VAL A 188 -8.80 -15.38 -11.26
C VAL A 188 -7.85 -15.21 -10.07
N TRP A 189 -8.38 -15.21 -8.84
CA TRP A 189 -7.58 -15.17 -7.62
C TRP A 189 -6.56 -16.32 -7.56
N ILE A 190 -7.00 -17.56 -7.84
CA ILE A 190 -6.10 -18.72 -7.87
C ILE A 190 -5.04 -18.54 -8.95
N ASN A 191 -5.40 -18.18 -10.18
CA ASN A 191 -4.43 -17.96 -11.25
C ASN A 191 -3.37 -16.91 -10.87
N MET A 192 -3.77 -15.84 -10.19
CA MET A 192 -2.86 -14.82 -9.67
C MET A 192 -1.92 -15.40 -8.60
N MET A 193 -2.43 -16.16 -7.62
CA MET A 193 -1.61 -16.78 -6.58
C MET A 193 -0.54 -17.73 -7.13
N TYR A 194 -0.82 -18.38 -8.27
CA TYR A 194 0.12 -19.23 -9.00
C TYR A 194 0.97 -18.47 -10.04
N GLY A 195 0.97 -17.13 -9.99
CA GLY A 195 1.77 -16.27 -10.86
C GLY A 195 1.46 -16.42 -12.34
N LYS A 196 0.21 -16.82 -12.67
CA LYS A 196 -0.25 -17.01 -14.05
C LYS A 196 -0.73 -15.70 -14.68
N THR A 197 -1.07 -14.70 -13.89
CA THR A 197 -1.49 -13.37 -14.36
C THR A 197 -0.30 -12.44 -14.60
N GLU A 198 -0.57 -11.25 -15.15
CA GLU A 198 0.44 -10.20 -15.34
C GLU A 198 1.04 -9.66 -14.03
N LEU A 199 0.37 -9.90 -12.89
CA LEU A 199 0.84 -9.45 -11.58
C LEU A 199 2.10 -10.17 -11.10
N ASN A 200 2.64 -11.13 -11.85
CA ASN A 200 3.87 -11.83 -11.51
C ASN A 200 5.11 -10.98 -11.84
N PRO A 201 5.78 -10.35 -10.86
CA PRO A 201 6.90 -9.45 -11.15
C PRO A 201 8.16 -10.19 -11.62
N TYR A 202 8.25 -11.52 -11.50
CA TYR A 202 9.35 -12.29 -12.10
C TYR A 202 9.39 -12.16 -13.62
N ARG A 203 8.25 -11.84 -14.27
CA ARG A 203 8.15 -11.67 -15.73
C ARG A 203 8.72 -10.35 -16.24
N ILE A 204 9.03 -9.41 -15.34
CA ILE A 204 9.51 -8.06 -15.68
C ILE A 204 10.84 -7.73 -14.98
N ILE A 205 11.59 -8.73 -14.51
CA ILE A 205 12.87 -8.55 -13.81
C ILE A 205 13.86 -7.74 -14.66
N ASP A 206 13.91 -7.98 -15.96
CA ASP A 206 14.72 -7.23 -16.93
C ASP A 206 14.38 -5.74 -16.93
N LYS A 207 13.10 -5.38 -16.81
CA LYS A 207 12.66 -3.98 -16.77
C LYS A 207 12.90 -3.32 -15.42
N LEU A 208 13.04 -4.09 -14.35
CA LEU A 208 13.35 -3.58 -13.02
C LEU A 208 14.81 -3.17 -12.87
N GLU A 209 15.69 -3.53 -13.80
CA GLU A 209 17.11 -3.16 -13.77
C GLU A 209 17.35 -1.64 -13.83
N LYS A 210 16.35 -0.86 -14.24
CA LYS A 210 16.38 0.60 -14.33
C LYS A 210 15.74 1.30 -13.13
N LYS A 211 15.35 0.53 -12.11
CA LYS A 211 14.54 1.00 -10.97
C LYS A 211 15.30 0.78 -9.67
N GLU A 212 15.29 1.79 -8.81
CA GLU A 212 15.75 1.65 -7.43
C GLU A 212 14.66 0.96 -6.63
N LEU A 213 15.04 -0.14 -5.97
CA LEU A 213 14.08 -1.00 -5.29
C LEU A 213 14.40 -1.09 -3.81
N LEU A 214 13.37 -0.91 -2.98
CA LEU A 214 13.42 -1.24 -1.56
C LEU A 214 12.39 -2.32 -1.24
N LEU A 215 12.86 -3.47 -0.78
CA LEU A 215 12.03 -4.59 -0.37
C LEU A 215 12.08 -4.74 1.15
N MET A 216 10.93 -4.64 1.81
CA MET A 216 10.80 -4.71 3.27
C MET A 216 9.83 -5.84 3.67
N HIS A 217 10.20 -6.69 4.62
CA HIS A 217 9.33 -7.75 5.11
C HIS A 217 9.67 -8.21 6.53
N ALA A 218 8.68 -8.59 7.32
CA ALA A 218 8.92 -9.07 8.68
C ALA A 218 8.97 -10.59 8.77
N THR A 219 9.88 -11.11 9.60
CA THR A 219 10.08 -12.55 9.75
C THR A 219 8.88 -13.26 10.37
N ASN A 220 8.10 -12.55 11.19
CA ASN A 220 6.93 -13.09 11.87
C ASN A 220 5.61 -12.75 11.15
N ASP A 221 5.67 -12.36 9.87
CA ASP A 221 4.48 -12.15 9.05
C ASP A 221 3.73 -13.48 8.86
N ASN A 222 2.56 -13.56 9.51
CA ASN A 222 1.72 -14.75 9.55
C ASN A 222 0.72 -14.82 8.38
N MET A 223 0.66 -13.79 7.53
CA MET A 223 -0.24 -13.71 6.37
C MET A 223 0.53 -13.95 5.07
N VAL A 224 1.70 -13.34 4.94
CA VAL A 224 2.56 -13.41 3.78
C VAL A 224 3.96 -13.80 4.24
N THR A 225 4.45 -14.95 3.78
CA THR A 225 5.76 -15.45 4.20
C THR A 225 6.87 -14.57 3.62
N TYR A 226 7.78 -14.06 4.48
CA TYR A 226 8.85 -13.14 4.09
C TYR A 226 9.85 -13.74 3.09
N GLU A 227 9.91 -15.06 2.99
CA GLU A 227 10.72 -15.79 2.02
C GLU A 227 10.36 -15.44 0.58
N ARG A 228 9.11 -15.02 0.31
CA ARG A 228 8.72 -14.48 -1.00
C ARG A 228 9.57 -13.27 -1.39
N THR A 229 9.78 -12.37 -0.44
CA THR A 229 10.58 -11.16 -0.64
C THR A 229 12.05 -11.49 -0.78
N ILE A 230 12.58 -12.40 0.05
CA ILE A 230 13.99 -12.84 -0.05
C ILE A 230 14.27 -13.52 -1.39
N ASP A 231 13.41 -14.43 -1.83
CA ASP A 231 13.63 -15.18 -3.06
C ASP A 231 13.51 -14.27 -4.30
N PHE A 232 12.62 -13.28 -4.27
CA PHE A 232 12.53 -12.28 -5.34
C PHE A 232 13.73 -11.33 -5.36
N PHE A 233 14.18 -10.86 -4.19
CA PHE A 233 15.41 -10.08 -4.06
C PHE A 233 16.61 -10.81 -4.68
N LYS A 234 16.80 -12.09 -4.33
CA LYS A 234 17.86 -12.93 -4.90
C LYS A 234 17.74 -13.08 -6.41
N ALA A 235 16.52 -13.27 -6.92
CA ALA A 235 16.29 -13.36 -8.36
C ALA A 235 16.70 -12.08 -9.10
N ILE A 236 16.38 -10.90 -8.56
CA ILE A 236 16.81 -9.63 -9.14
C ILE A 236 18.32 -9.45 -9.00
N GLN A 237 18.91 -9.71 -7.82
CA GLN A 237 20.37 -9.59 -7.63
C GLN A 237 21.14 -10.46 -8.63
N ASN A 238 20.74 -11.72 -8.80
CA ASN A 238 21.36 -12.61 -9.78
C ASN A 238 21.23 -12.05 -11.20
N HIS A 239 20.09 -11.46 -11.55
CA HIS A 239 19.91 -10.80 -12.85
C HIS A 239 20.85 -9.60 -13.02
N LEU A 240 20.92 -8.71 -12.03
CA LEU A 240 21.77 -7.51 -12.06
C LEU A 240 23.26 -7.88 -12.15
N GLN A 241 23.70 -8.90 -11.41
CA GLN A 241 25.07 -9.41 -11.47
C GLN A 241 25.41 -9.94 -12.86
N ASN A 242 24.52 -10.74 -13.47
CA ASN A 242 24.72 -11.25 -14.83
C ASN A 242 24.77 -10.14 -15.89
N LYS A 243 24.10 -9.01 -15.64
CA LYS A 243 24.09 -7.83 -16.50
C LYS A 243 25.21 -6.83 -16.20
N GLN A 244 25.99 -7.06 -15.13
CA GLN A 244 26.97 -6.08 -14.61
C GLN A 244 26.33 -4.71 -14.32
N SER A 245 25.07 -4.70 -13.91
CA SER A 245 24.33 -3.48 -13.60
C SER A 245 24.70 -2.95 -12.22
N SER A 246 24.88 -1.63 -12.10
CA SER A 246 25.12 -0.93 -10.83
C SER A 246 23.84 -0.56 -10.08
N GLN A 247 22.68 -1.05 -10.53
CA GLN A 247 21.38 -0.69 -9.97
C GLN A 247 21.28 -1.02 -8.48
N ASN A 248 20.73 -0.08 -7.70
CA ASN A 248 20.54 -0.24 -6.27
C ASN A 248 19.26 -1.03 -5.97
N ILE A 249 19.40 -2.20 -5.34
CA ILE A 249 18.31 -2.95 -4.72
C ILE A 249 18.65 -3.18 -3.24
N GLN A 250 17.72 -2.80 -2.37
CA GLN A 250 17.87 -2.90 -0.91
C GLN A 250 16.85 -3.89 -0.36
N LEU A 251 17.27 -4.66 0.65
CA LEU A 251 16.44 -5.61 1.39
C LEU A 251 16.50 -5.28 2.88
N LYS A 252 15.34 -5.06 3.50
CA LYS A 252 15.19 -4.87 4.95
C LYS A 252 14.27 -5.96 5.51
N ILE A 253 14.87 -6.91 6.20
CA ILE A 253 14.12 -7.92 6.97
C ILE A 253 13.98 -7.45 8.41
N MET A 254 12.75 -7.41 8.91
CA MET A 254 12.42 -6.95 10.27
C MET A 254 12.24 -8.16 11.19
N GLY A 255 12.94 -8.21 12.31
CA GLY A 255 12.89 -9.33 13.25
C GLY A 255 11.64 -9.36 14.14
N ASN A 256 10.85 -8.30 14.12
CA ASN A 256 9.68 -8.08 14.97
C ASN A 256 8.44 -7.64 14.16
N GLY A 257 7.27 -7.81 14.77
CA GLY A 257 5.96 -7.51 14.18
C GLY A 257 5.43 -8.59 13.24
N GLY A 258 4.11 -8.62 13.06
CA GLY A 258 3.43 -9.40 12.03
C GLY A 258 2.89 -8.51 10.90
N HIS A 259 2.14 -9.09 9.97
CA HIS A 259 1.70 -8.42 8.72
C HIS A 259 1.18 -6.98 8.86
N ARG A 260 0.46 -6.69 9.96
CA ARG A 260 -0.17 -5.39 10.23
C ARG A 260 0.57 -4.53 11.27
N THR A 261 1.57 -5.09 11.95
CA THR A 261 2.24 -4.49 13.12
C THR A 261 3.74 -4.30 12.93
N SER A 262 4.32 -4.83 11.85
CA SER A 262 5.75 -4.71 11.56
C SER A 262 6.20 -3.36 11.02
N PHE A 263 5.29 -2.48 10.62
CA PHE A 263 5.65 -1.22 9.98
C PHE A 263 5.62 -0.07 10.98
N GLY A 264 6.57 -0.13 11.93
CA GLY A 264 6.77 0.84 12.99
C GLY A 264 7.53 2.08 12.53
N ASN A 265 7.89 2.94 13.49
CA ASN A 265 8.51 4.24 13.22
C ASN A 265 9.91 4.14 12.57
N GLU A 266 10.69 3.11 12.92
CA GLU A 266 12.01 2.87 12.32
C GLU A 266 11.89 2.52 10.84
N GLU A 267 10.90 1.70 10.49
CA GLU A 267 10.61 1.35 9.11
C GLU A 267 10.14 2.57 8.31
N LYS A 268 9.34 3.46 8.92
CA LYS A 268 8.96 4.73 8.28
C LYS A 268 10.18 5.58 8.01
N LEU A 269 11.08 5.73 8.98
CA LEU A 269 12.34 6.46 8.78
C LEU A 269 13.15 5.88 7.63
N TYR A 270 13.33 4.57 7.61
CA TYR A 270 14.11 3.90 6.57
C TYR A 270 13.49 4.08 5.18
N MET A 271 12.17 3.94 5.08
CA MET A 271 11.45 4.18 3.83
C MET A 271 11.58 5.63 3.36
N LEU A 272 11.45 6.60 4.26
CA LEU A 272 11.59 8.02 3.94
C LEU A 272 13.03 8.37 3.54
N GLY A 273 14.03 7.78 4.19
CA GLY A 273 15.44 7.89 3.79
C GLY A 273 15.65 7.44 2.35
N PHE A 274 15.13 6.26 2.03
CA PHE A 274 15.17 5.72 0.67
C PHE A 274 14.44 6.62 -0.34
N LEU A 275 13.25 7.14 -0.03
CA LEU A 275 12.50 8.00 -0.96
C LEU A 275 13.18 9.36 -1.20
N THR A 276 13.79 9.93 -0.17
CA THR A 276 14.34 11.30 -0.20
C THR A 276 15.83 11.39 -0.54
N ASP A 277 16.54 10.25 -0.56
CA ASP A 277 18.01 10.20 -0.64
C ASP A 277 18.71 10.95 0.50
N LYS A 278 18.01 11.15 1.62
CA LYS A 278 18.55 11.84 2.78
C LYS A 278 18.95 10.84 3.87
N PRO A 279 20.01 11.16 4.63
CA PRO A 279 20.27 10.47 5.89
C PRO A 279 19.04 10.50 6.81
N CYS A 280 18.84 9.45 7.59
CA CYS A 280 17.71 9.36 8.51
C CYS A 280 17.69 10.54 9.50
N GLU A 281 18.86 11.02 9.91
CA GLU A 281 19.06 12.12 10.85
C GLU A 281 18.39 13.41 10.39
N ASP A 282 18.41 13.68 9.08
CA ASP A 282 17.78 14.87 8.48
C ASP A 282 16.25 14.76 8.41
N ILE A 283 15.73 13.54 8.46
CA ILE A 283 14.30 13.23 8.36
C ILE A 283 13.65 13.14 9.73
N ILE A 284 14.41 12.69 10.75
CA ILE A 284 13.92 12.47 12.11
C ILE A 284 13.13 13.67 12.66
N PRO A 285 13.59 14.93 12.56
CA PRO A 285 12.82 16.08 13.08
C PRO A 285 11.44 16.19 12.42
N THR A 286 11.38 16.10 11.10
CA THR A 286 10.13 16.18 10.32
C THR A 286 9.21 15.02 10.65
N LEU A 287 9.74 13.80 10.73
CA LEU A 287 8.93 12.64 11.10
C LEU A 287 8.41 12.73 12.53
N LYS A 288 9.23 13.18 13.50
CA LYS A 288 8.79 13.36 14.89
C LYS A 288 7.61 14.32 14.98
N THR A 289 7.72 15.49 14.34
CA THR A 289 6.63 16.46 14.29
C THR A 289 5.40 15.88 13.59
N GLY A 290 5.57 15.17 12.47
CA GLY A 290 4.47 14.50 11.78
C GLY A 290 3.77 13.45 12.65
N LEU A 291 4.53 12.61 13.34
CA LEU A 291 4.00 11.58 14.24
C LEU A 291 3.30 12.20 15.46
N GLU A 292 3.79 13.32 15.99
CA GLU A 292 3.13 14.06 17.06
C GLU A 292 1.75 14.54 16.62
N ILE A 293 1.63 15.10 15.41
CA ILE A 293 0.34 15.49 14.83
C ILE A 293 -0.57 14.28 14.66
N VAL A 294 -0.07 13.18 14.07
CA VAL A 294 -0.83 11.94 13.93
C VAL A 294 -1.34 11.47 15.30
N ASN A 295 -0.51 11.51 16.33
CA ASN A 295 -0.87 11.11 17.69
C ASN A 295 -1.96 12.01 18.28
N ASN A 296 -1.87 13.34 18.09
CA ASN A 296 -2.87 14.29 18.55
C ASN A 296 -4.23 14.12 17.84
N HIS A 297 -4.22 13.56 16.63
CA HIS A 297 -5.43 13.22 15.87
C HIS A 297 -5.78 11.73 15.90
N SER A 298 -5.14 10.95 16.79
CA SER A 298 -5.43 9.54 16.98
C SER A 298 -6.42 9.32 18.11
N LYS A 299 -7.23 8.25 18.02
CA LYS A 299 -7.99 7.72 19.15
C LYS A 299 -7.54 6.31 19.49
N ILE A 300 -7.40 6.00 20.77
CA ILE A 300 -7.18 4.64 21.25
C ILE A 300 -8.54 3.97 21.43
N ILE A 301 -8.71 2.79 20.84
CA ILE A 301 -9.92 1.98 20.94
C ILE A 301 -9.53 0.69 21.66
N SER A 302 -10.21 0.39 22.77
CA SER A 302 -9.99 -0.85 23.51
C SER A 302 -10.71 -2.01 22.82
N ARG A 303 -10.01 -3.12 22.62
CA ARG A 303 -10.58 -4.36 22.08
C ARG A 303 -11.13 -5.22 23.21
N PRO A 304 -12.14 -6.07 22.94
CA PRO A 304 -12.68 -7.02 23.92
C PRO A 304 -11.62 -7.97 24.50
N GLU A 305 -10.58 -8.27 23.72
CA GLU A 305 -9.47 -9.16 24.10
C GLU A 305 -8.40 -8.46 24.97
N GLY A 306 -8.64 -7.23 25.41
CA GLY A 306 -7.76 -6.45 26.28
C GLY A 306 -6.65 -5.68 25.56
N GLU A 307 -6.43 -5.93 24.27
CA GLU A 307 -5.54 -5.12 23.45
C GLU A 307 -6.12 -3.73 23.17
N SER A 308 -5.28 -2.71 23.05
CA SER A 308 -5.72 -1.37 22.64
C SER A 308 -5.14 -1.00 21.29
N LEU A 309 -5.97 -0.39 20.45
CA LEU A 309 -5.67 -0.10 19.05
C LEU A 309 -5.67 1.41 18.82
N ARG A 310 -4.57 1.95 18.29
CA ARG A 310 -4.50 3.36 17.90
C ARG A 310 -5.03 3.52 16.48
N VAL A 311 -6.03 4.38 16.32
CA VAL A 311 -6.61 4.74 15.01
C VAL A 311 -6.17 6.17 14.66
N PRO A 312 -5.21 6.34 13.74
CA PRO A 312 -4.77 7.65 13.28
C PRO A 312 -5.86 8.35 12.48
N PHE A 313 -5.96 9.67 12.65
CA PHE A 313 -6.98 10.50 12.02
C PHE A 313 -8.41 9.94 12.22
N TYR A 314 -8.74 9.60 13.47
CA TYR A 314 -9.97 8.89 13.82
C TYR A 314 -11.21 9.50 13.17
N ASP A 315 -11.38 10.82 13.24
CA ASP A 315 -12.55 11.49 12.66
C ASP A 315 -12.66 11.33 11.14
N LEU A 316 -11.54 11.28 10.42
CA LEU A 316 -11.52 11.04 8.98
C LEU A 316 -11.90 9.59 8.66
N VAL A 317 -11.35 8.65 9.42
CA VAL A 317 -11.68 7.22 9.31
C VAL A 317 -13.18 7.01 9.57
N VAL A 318 -13.73 7.62 10.61
CA VAL A 318 -15.17 7.54 10.93
C VAL A 318 -16.01 8.11 9.79
N LYS A 319 -15.68 9.31 9.28
CA LYS A 319 -16.39 9.90 8.13
C LYS A 319 -16.35 8.98 6.90
N GLN A 320 -15.22 8.35 6.65
CA GLN A 320 -15.06 7.43 5.52
C GLN A 320 -15.90 6.15 5.71
N ILE A 321 -15.92 5.57 6.91
CA ILE A 321 -16.77 4.42 7.24
C ILE A 321 -18.25 4.77 7.05
N GLU A 322 -18.70 5.93 7.53
CA GLU A 322 -20.08 6.38 7.36
C GLU A 322 -20.43 6.60 5.89
N LYS A 323 -19.49 7.09 5.06
CA LYS A 323 -19.65 7.18 3.61
C LYS A 323 -19.83 5.78 2.98
N PHE A 324 -19.06 4.79 3.41
CA PHE A 324 -19.20 3.41 2.94
C PHE A 324 -20.52 2.77 3.36
N LYS A 325 -21.00 3.01 4.59
CA LYS A 325 -22.32 2.57 5.06
C LYS A 325 -23.45 3.16 4.21
N LYS A 326 -23.42 4.48 3.99
CA LYS A 326 -24.42 5.18 3.15
C LYS A 326 -24.43 4.66 1.71
N ALA A 327 -23.29 4.21 1.19
CA ALA A 327 -23.17 3.61 -0.13
C ALA A 327 -23.56 2.11 -0.16
N GLY A 328 -24.02 1.52 0.95
CA GLY A 328 -24.37 0.10 1.05
C GLY A 328 -23.17 -0.86 0.96
N LEU A 329 -21.95 -0.34 1.13
CA LEU A 329 -20.70 -1.09 1.04
C LEU A 329 -20.33 -1.78 2.36
N LEU A 330 -20.85 -1.26 3.47
CA LEU A 330 -20.78 -1.83 4.81
C LEU A 330 -22.20 -2.07 5.32
N ASN A 331 -22.36 -3.09 6.16
CA ASN A 331 -23.60 -3.31 6.90
C ASN A 331 -23.71 -2.36 8.12
N ASN A 332 -24.85 -2.38 8.81
CA ASN A 332 -25.16 -1.52 9.96
C ASN A 332 -24.43 -1.94 11.26
N ASN A 333 -23.26 -2.56 11.16
CA ASN A 333 -22.49 -2.97 12.33
C ASN A 333 -22.02 -1.76 13.17
N PRO A 334 -21.80 -1.95 14.50
CA PRO A 334 -21.24 -0.91 15.35
C PRO A 334 -19.90 -0.39 14.82
N LEU A 335 -19.69 0.92 14.91
CA LEU A 335 -18.47 1.57 14.45
C LEU A 335 -17.21 0.97 15.11
N GLU A 336 -17.25 0.66 16.41
CA GLU A 336 -16.11 0.07 17.11
C GLU A 336 -15.77 -1.33 16.60
N LEU A 337 -16.77 -2.14 16.24
CA LEU A 337 -16.54 -3.46 15.64
C LEU A 337 -15.78 -3.31 14.32
N ILE A 338 -16.20 -2.34 13.49
CA ILE A 338 -15.55 -2.04 12.21
C ILE A 338 -14.11 -1.59 12.48
N LEU A 339 -13.91 -0.58 13.33
CA LEU A 339 -12.59 -0.03 13.62
C LEU A 339 -11.62 -1.06 14.21
N ASN A 340 -12.12 -1.93 15.10
CA ASN A 340 -11.34 -3.03 15.67
C ASN A 340 -10.82 -4.03 14.63
N GLN A 341 -11.44 -4.09 13.44
CA GLN A 341 -11.03 -4.99 12.36
C GLN A 341 -10.15 -4.33 11.31
N ILE A 342 -10.28 -3.00 11.14
CA ILE A 342 -9.48 -2.23 10.19
C ILE A 342 -8.02 -2.19 10.63
N PHE A 343 -7.80 -1.79 11.89
CA PHE A 343 -6.45 -1.51 12.39
C PHE A 343 -5.83 -2.74 13.04
#